data_AF-V5A2F8-F1
#
_entry.id   AF-V5A2F8-F1
#
_cell.length_a   1.000
_cell.length_b   1.000
_cell.length_c   1.000
_cell.angle_alpha   90.00
_cell.angle_beta   90.00
_cell.angle_gamma   90.00
#
_symmetry.space_group_name_H-M   'P 1'
#
loop_
_entity.id
_entity.type
_entity.pdbx_description
1 polymer ?
#
loop_
_entity_poly.entity_id
_entity_poly.type
_entity_poly.pdbx_seq_one_letter_code
_entity_poly.pdbx_strand_id
1 'polypeptide(L)'
;MKSGLDHFAGTGGSGIVMGNCTLVCPLMGANRTNHPFFMIVYSTGNGSSWVLSEGVSPADCLGPLITEWESGQIFMIVHCERSQRVFESRDMGKRWTEARGKLSGVWGELRSGVSWDGTLCVGALITATIEGVKVMLCTHKASHPLEASEHNALYLWVTDNNRSFHFGPLSVNSTWNEALANTLLYSDGNFYIAQEKYMATHRGIPLARLTEELSTIKSVLSTWAQLNAFFFKSSIPTTGLVGFLSNSANGETWIDDYRCVNATVTKAAKVKNGFHSTGPNSGATWLVNIREDDNHYGLVNYDFTLVATVAIHQAPNGSSFLQGAVLGDSKSKKFIGLT
;
A
#
# COMPACT_ATOMS: atom_id res chain seq x y z
N MET A 1 11.09 -14.74 -30.99
CA MET A 1 10.29 -14.90 -29.75
C MET A 1 11.11 -15.71 -28.76
N LYS A 2 11.56 -15.09 -27.67
CA LYS A 2 12.64 -15.66 -26.82
C LYS A 2 12.19 -16.70 -25.76
N SER A 3 10.92 -17.10 -25.71
CA SER A 3 10.43 -18.12 -24.75
C SER A 3 9.39 -19.10 -25.30
N GLY A 4 9.19 -19.20 -26.62
CA GLY A 4 8.12 -20.04 -27.16
C GLY A 4 6.73 -19.55 -26.73
N LEU A 5 6.54 -18.22 -26.74
CA LEU A 5 5.23 -17.56 -26.61
C LEU A 5 4.29 -18.17 -27.66
N ASP A 6 3.20 -18.76 -27.18
CA ASP A 6 2.21 -19.40 -28.04
C ASP A 6 0.96 -18.52 -28.17
N HIS A 7 0.49 -18.01 -27.01
CA HIS A 7 -0.69 -17.16 -26.91
C HIS A 7 -0.42 -15.99 -25.94
N PHE A 8 -1.08 -14.85 -26.20
CA PHE A 8 -1.10 -13.72 -25.27
C PHE A 8 -2.48 -13.06 -25.24
N ALA A 9 -2.82 -12.46 -24.11
CA ALA A 9 -4.06 -11.72 -23.89
C ALA A 9 -3.79 -10.46 -23.04
N GLY A 10 -4.68 -9.48 -23.18
CA GLY A 10 -4.76 -8.39 -22.21
C GLY A 10 -5.20 -8.94 -20.85
N THR A 11 -4.67 -8.37 -19.78
CA THR A 11 -4.85 -8.89 -18.41
C THR A 11 -6.13 -8.42 -17.71
N GLY A 12 -6.98 -7.66 -18.42
CA GLY A 12 -8.04 -6.87 -17.81
C GLY A 12 -7.48 -5.63 -17.08
N GLY A 13 -8.36 -4.73 -16.64
CA GLY A 13 -7.98 -3.49 -15.99
C GLY A 13 -7.58 -2.37 -16.96
N SER A 14 -6.69 -1.47 -16.54
CA SER A 14 -6.29 -0.29 -17.31
C SER A 14 -4.81 -0.33 -17.68
N GLY A 15 -4.50 0.08 -18.91
CA GLY A 15 -3.15 0.50 -19.29
C GLY A 15 -2.87 1.93 -18.80
N ILE A 16 -1.69 2.44 -19.13
CA ILE A 16 -1.27 3.80 -18.76
C ILE A 16 -0.76 4.58 -19.96
N VAL A 17 -0.89 5.90 -19.87
CA VAL A 17 -0.17 6.86 -20.71
C VAL A 17 0.91 7.48 -19.85
N MET A 18 2.17 7.27 -20.22
CA MET A 18 3.30 7.82 -19.47
C MET A 18 3.47 9.31 -19.73
N GLY A 19 4.23 10.01 -18.87
CA GLY A 19 4.53 11.44 -19.00
C GLY A 19 5.20 11.83 -20.32
N ASN A 20 5.86 10.88 -21.00
CA ASN A 20 6.44 11.07 -22.34
C ASN A 20 5.49 10.68 -23.50
N CYS A 21 4.18 10.57 -23.23
CA CYS A 21 3.13 10.16 -24.15
C CYS A 21 3.23 8.71 -24.66
N THR A 22 4.04 7.85 -24.04
CA THR A 22 4.08 6.42 -24.40
C THR A 22 2.85 5.70 -23.85
N LEU A 23 2.15 4.96 -24.72
CA LEU A 23 1.08 4.05 -24.31
C LEU A 23 1.71 2.76 -23.79
N VAL A 24 1.28 2.27 -22.63
CA VAL A 24 1.79 1.02 -22.04
C VAL A 24 0.62 0.17 -21.55
N CYS A 25 0.59 -1.09 -21.97
CA CYS A 25 -0.41 -2.05 -21.55
C CYS A 25 0.26 -3.29 -20.93
N PRO A 26 -0.24 -3.78 -19.79
CA PRO A 26 0.17 -5.07 -19.27
C PRO A 26 -0.39 -6.19 -20.14
N LEU A 27 0.39 -7.25 -20.34
CA LEU A 27 0.01 -8.44 -21.08
C LEU A 27 0.32 -9.70 -20.28
N MET A 28 -0.55 -10.70 -20.44
CA MET A 28 -0.32 -12.08 -20.01
C MET A 28 0.04 -12.89 -21.25
N GLY A 29 1.20 -13.54 -21.22
CA GLY A 29 1.60 -14.56 -22.19
C GLY A 29 1.54 -15.94 -21.57
N ALA A 30 1.44 -16.96 -22.42
CA ALA A 30 1.64 -18.36 -22.03
C ALA A 30 2.69 -18.99 -22.95
N ASN A 31 3.57 -19.82 -22.37
CA ASN A 31 4.50 -20.62 -23.15
C ASN A 31 3.81 -21.92 -23.62
N ARG A 32 4.51 -22.74 -24.42
CA ARG A 32 3.99 -24.03 -24.93
C ARG A 32 3.61 -25.05 -23.85
N THR A 33 4.07 -24.87 -22.62
CA THR A 33 3.68 -25.71 -21.48
C THR A 33 2.54 -25.09 -20.66
N ASN A 34 1.81 -24.11 -21.24
CA ASN A 34 0.74 -23.32 -20.61
C ASN A 34 1.15 -22.62 -19.30
N HIS A 35 2.44 -22.33 -19.14
CA HIS A 35 2.93 -21.61 -17.98
C HIS A 35 2.76 -20.10 -18.20
N PRO A 36 2.00 -19.39 -17.35
CA PRO A 36 1.69 -17.98 -17.54
C PRO A 36 2.89 -17.09 -17.17
N PHE A 37 3.03 -15.97 -17.87
CA PHE A 37 4.03 -14.95 -17.56
C PHE A 37 3.56 -13.56 -17.98
N PHE A 38 4.07 -12.50 -17.33
CA PHE A 38 3.70 -11.13 -17.65
C PHE A 38 4.80 -10.36 -18.33
N MET A 39 4.36 -9.48 -19.22
CA MET A 39 5.16 -8.51 -19.94
C MET A 39 4.36 -7.22 -20.06
N ILE A 40 5.01 -6.20 -20.58
CA ILE A 40 4.31 -5.02 -21.11
C ILE A 40 4.46 -4.96 -22.63
N VAL A 41 3.47 -4.39 -23.28
CA VAL A 41 3.56 -3.90 -24.65
C VAL A 41 3.40 -2.39 -24.63
N TYR A 42 4.18 -1.69 -25.45
CA TYR A 42 4.14 -0.24 -25.46
C TYR A 42 4.24 0.36 -26.86
N SER A 43 3.73 1.58 -27.00
CA SER A 43 3.74 2.33 -28.25
C SER A 43 4.15 3.78 -28.00
N THR A 44 5.21 4.21 -28.66
CA THR A 44 5.65 5.62 -28.71
C THR A 44 5.01 6.39 -29.85
N GLY A 45 4.42 5.70 -30.83
CA GLY A 45 3.80 6.27 -32.03
C GLY A 45 2.28 6.37 -31.94
N ASN A 46 1.72 6.64 -30.75
CA ASN A 46 0.27 6.75 -30.52
C ASN A 46 -0.53 5.54 -31.05
N GLY A 47 -0.01 4.32 -30.83
CA GLY A 47 -0.67 3.08 -31.22
C GLY A 47 -0.43 2.61 -32.67
N SER A 48 0.32 3.38 -33.48
CA SER A 48 0.65 2.99 -34.87
C SER A 48 1.59 1.77 -34.96
N SER A 49 2.49 1.62 -33.99
CA SER A 49 3.39 0.47 -33.86
C SER A 49 3.59 0.11 -32.39
N TRP A 50 3.70 -1.18 -32.11
CA TRP A 50 3.82 -1.71 -30.75
C TRP A 50 5.11 -2.52 -30.59
N VAL A 51 5.77 -2.34 -29.44
CA VAL A 51 6.96 -3.09 -29.06
C VAL A 51 6.63 -3.94 -27.84
N LEU A 52 6.96 -5.22 -27.92
CA LEU A 52 6.87 -6.13 -26.79
C LEU A 52 8.15 -6.04 -25.95
N SER A 53 8.00 -5.90 -24.63
CA SER A 53 9.15 -5.88 -23.71
C SER A 53 9.92 -7.20 -23.70
N GLU A 54 11.23 -7.11 -23.41
CA GLU A 54 12.13 -8.27 -23.39
C GLU A 54 12.08 -9.04 -22.07
N GLY A 55 11.88 -8.32 -20.97
CA GLY A 55 11.86 -8.87 -19.63
C GLY A 55 10.53 -9.53 -19.33
N VAL A 56 10.62 -10.69 -18.69
CA VAL A 56 9.46 -11.46 -18.24
C VAL A 56 9.39 -11.34 -16.71
N SER A 57 8.19 -11.13 -16.18
CA SER A 57 7.95 -11.15 -14.72
C SER A 57 8.26 -12.53 -14.13
N PRO A 58 8.37 -12.68 -12.79
CA PRO A 58 8.44 -14.00 -12.20
C PRO A 58 7.25 -14.88 -12.60
N ALA A 59 7.52 -16.19 -12.65
CA ALA A 59 6.54 -17.24 -12.92
C ALA A 59 5.47 -17.33 -11.83
N ASP A 60 4.33 -17.96 -12.15
CA ASP A 60 3.26 -18.32 -11.21
C ASP A 60 2.56 -17.14 -10.49
N CYS A 61 2.48 -16.01 -11.17
CA CYS A 61 1.64 -14.87 -10.75
C CYS A 61 0.50 -14.64 -11.75
N LEU A 62 -0.45 -13.75 -11.41
CA LEU A 62 -1.67 -13.40 -12.14
C LEU A 62 -2.04 -11.93 -11.91
N GLY A 63 -2.85 -11.38 -12.81
CA GLY A 63 -3.49 -10.07 -12.67
C GLY A 63 -2.53 -8.88 -12.51
N PRO A 64 -1.59 -8.64 -13.45
CA PRO A 64 -0.70 -7.48 -13.36
C PRO A 64 -1.48 -6.18 -13.46
N LEU A 65 -1.26 -5.29 -12.49
CA LEU A 65 -1.70 -3.91 -12.51
C LEU A 65 -0.47 -3.01 -12.60
N ILE A 66 -0.44 -2.09 -13.56
CA ILE A 66 0.71 -1.22 -13.78
C ILE A 66 0.39 0.24 -13.50
N THR A 67 1.40 0.99 -13.08
CA THR A 67 1.32 2.45 -12.99
C THR A 67 2.68 3.09 -13.22
N GLU A 68 2.69 4.34 -13.70
CA GLU A 68 3.92 5.13 -13.77
C GLU A 68 4.10 5.93 -12.47
N TRP A 69 5.23 5.72 -11.83
CA TRP A 69 5.70 6.52 -10.72
C TRP A 69 6.90 7.37 -11.12
N GLU A 70 7.03 8.55 -10.50
CA GLU A 70 8.07 9.54 -10.86
C GLU A 70 8.14 9.75 -12.38
N SER A 71 9.34 9.91 -12.94
CA SER A 71 9.60 10.04 -14.38
C SER A 71 10.13 8.70 -14.92
N GLY A 72 9.30 7.95 -15.63
CA GLY A 72 9.73 6.76 -16.37
C GLY A 72 9.87 5.46 -15.55
N GLN A 73 9.53 5.46 -14.26
CA GLN A 73 9.50 4.23 -13.46
C GLN A 73 8.12 3.59 -13.54
N ILE A 74 8.06 2.34 -13.98
CA ILE A 74 6.83 1.54 -14.02
C ILE A 74 6.82 0.63 -12.80
N PHE A 75 5.77 0.72 -11.99
CA PHE A 75 5.45 -0.31 -11.01
C PHE A 75 4.48 -1.32 -11.59
N MET A 76 4.65 -2.57 -11.23
CA MET A 76 3.74 -3.67 -11.54
C MET A 76 3.40 -4.41 -10.26
N ILE A 77 2.13 -4.40 -9.88
CA ILE A 77 1.59 -5.23 -8.81
C ILE A 77 1.12 -6.53 -9.45
N VAL A 78 1.55 -7.67 -8.90
CA VAL A 78 1.09 -9.00 -9.34
C VAL A 78 0.64 -9.82 -8.14
N HIS A 79 -0.31 -10.71 -8.38
CA HIS A 79 -0.77 -11.69 -7.40
C HIS A 79 -0.16 -13.06 -7.70
N CYS A 80 0.60 -13.62 -6.77
CA CYS A 80 1.17 -14.97 -6.90
C CYS A 80 0.50 -15.91 -5.90
N GLU A 81 0.63 -17.24 -6.10
CA GLU A 81 -0.10 -18.28 -5.34
C GLU A 81 -0.25 -18.03 -3.84
N ARG A 82 0.76 -17.45 -3.19
CA ARG A 82 0.79 -17.20 -1.75
C ARG A 82 1.17 -15.77 -1.35
N SER A 83 1.26 -14.85 -2.29
CA SER A 83 1.77 -13.51 -2.00
C SER A 83 1.35 -12.48 -3.03
N GLN A 84 1.14 -11.24 -2.59
CA GLN A 84 1.15 -10.09 -3.49
C GLN A 84 2.55 -9.49 -3.54
N ARG A 85 3.04 -9.23 -4.75
CA ARG A 85 4.39 -8.72 -5.00
C ARG A 85 4.35 -7.49 -5.87
N VAL A 86 5.33 -6.62 -5.66
CA VAL A 86 5.53 -5.42 -6.45
C VAL A 86 6.86 -5.51 -7.17
N PHE A 87 6.85 -5.25 -8.48
CA PHE A 87 8.03 -5.13 -9.32
C PHE A 87 8.15 -3.72 -9.85
N GLU A 88 9.38 -3.31 -10.12
CA GLU A 88 9.67 -2.04 -10.78
C GLU A 88 10.55 -2.24 -12.02
N SER A 89 10.38 -1.37 -12.99
CA SER A 89 11.21 -1.26 -14.17
C SER A 89 11.44 0.21 -14.52
N ARG A 90 12.67 0.56 -14.88
CA ARG A 90 13.06 1.90 -15.41
C ARG A 90 13.50 1.84 -16.87
N ASP A 91 13.35 0.68 -17.50
CA ASP A 91 13.86 0.38 -18.84
C ASP A 91 12.77 -0.24 -19.74
N MET A 92 11.51 0.18 -19.53
CA MET A 92 10.34 -0.27 -20.29
C MET A 92 10.19 -1.80 -20.30
N GLY A 93 10.35 -2.41 -19.12
CA GLY A 93 10.16 -3.83 -18.90
C GLY A 93 11.26 -4.70 -19.49
N LYS A 94 12.44 -4.17 -19.84
CA LYS A 94 13.60 -5.01 -20.19
C LYS A 94 14.10 -5.77 -18.97
N ARG A 95 14.06 -5.14 -17.79
CA ARG A 95 14.38 -5.75 -16.51
C ARG A 95 13.31 -5.40 -15.48
N TRP A 96 12.92 -6.40 -14.71
CA TRP A 96 12.04 -6.27 -13.56
C TRP A 96 12.82 -6.58 -12.29
N THR A 97 12.73 -5.70 -11.30
CA THR A 97 13.31 -5.90 -9.97
C THR A 97 12.21 -5.85 -8.92
N GLU A 98 12.25 -6.75 -7.94
CA GLU A 98 11.29 -6.74 -6.83
C GLU A 98 11.46 -5.45 -6.02
N ALA A 99 10.42 -4.63 -5.93
CA ALA A 99 10.44 -3.30 -5.34
C ALA A 99 10.27 -3.36 -3.82
N ARG A 100 11.10 -4.16 -3.13
CA ARG A 100 11.02 -4.37 -1.69
C ARG A 100 11.04 -3.04 -0.93
N GLY A 101 10.14 -2.91 0.04
CA GLY A 101 10.00 -1.69 0.82
C GLY A 101 9.46 -0.49 0.02
N LYS A 102 8.64 -0.71 -1.00
CA LYS A 102 7.85 0.33 -1.69
C LYS A 102 6.37 -0.05 -1.68
N LEU A 103 5.43 0.87 -1.89
CA LEU A 103 3.99 0.55 -1.85
C LEU A 103 3.54 -0.19 -0.57
N SER A 104 3.84 0.39 0.61
CA SER A 104 3.26 -0.05 1.87
C SER A 104 1.72 -0.11 1.74
N GLY A 105 1.11 -1.23 2.14
CA GLY A 105 -0.32 -1.52 1.89
C GLY A 105 -0.58 -2.63 0.86
N VAL A 106 0.35 -2.84 -0.07
CA VAL A 106 0.20 -3.79 -1.19
C VAL A 106 0.90 -5.12 -0.93
N TRP A 107 1.89 -5.16 -0.02
CA TRP A 107 2.60 -6.39 0.29
C TRP A 107 1.76 -7.28 1.21
N GLY A 108 1.46 -8.48 0.74
CA GLY A 108 0.76 -9.51 1.52
C GLY A 108 1.41 -10.87 1.33
N GLU A 109 1.57 -11.62 2.41
CA GLU A 109 1.95 -13.05 2.40
C GLU A 109 0.85 -13.87 3.09
N LEU A 110 0.53 -15.04 2.52
CA LEU A 110 -0.43 -15.97 3.09
C LEU A 110 -0.02 -16.47 4.49
N ARG A 111 -0.99 -16.56 5.42
CA ARG A 111 -0.86 -17.43 6.61
C ARG A 111 -0.80 -18.90 6.16
N SER A 112 -0.05 -19.73 6.89
CA SER A 112 -0.16 -21.19 6.74
C SER A 112 -1.55 -21.63 7.21
N GLY A 113 -2.31 -22.36 6.38
CA GLY A 113 -3.62 -22.94 6.76
C GLY A 113 -4.87 -22.13 6.42
N VAL A 114 -4.76 -20.95 5.81
CA VAL A 114 -5.92 -20.17 5.29
C VAL A 114 -5.93 -20.27 3.76
N SER A 115 -7.06 -20.70 3.18
CA SER A 115 -7.26 -20.67 1.72
C SER A 115 -7.48 -19.22 1.28
N TRP A 116 -6.59 -18.66 0.46
CA TRP A 116 -6.83 -17.36 -0.17
C TRP A 116 -7.96 -17.53 -1.19
N ASP A 117 -9.03 -16.76 -1.03
CA ASP A 117 -9.97 -16.56 -2.12
C ASP A 117 -9.41 -15.48 -3.04
N GLY A 118 -9.44 -15.70 -4.36
CA GLY A 118 -8.94 -14.75 -5.37
C GLY A 118 -9.57 -13.36 -5.27
N THR A 119 -10.65 -13.23 -4.50
CA THR A 119 -11.29 -11.97 -4.15
C THR A 119 -10.46 -11.06 -3.25
N LEU A 120 -9.41 -11.50 -2.54
CA LEU A 120 -8.62 -10.66 -1.62
C LEU A 120 -7.48 -9.85 -2.30
N CYS A 121 -7.46 -9.77 -3.63
CA CYS A 121 -6.40 -9.09 -4.38
C CYS A 121 -6.62 -7.57 -4.48
N VAL A 122 -5.54 -6.84 -4.81
CA VAL A 122 -5.70 -5.44 -5.27
C VAL A 122 -6.53 -5.44 -6.54
N GLY A 123 -7.65 -4.71 -6.52
CA GLY A 123 -8.61 -4.70 -7.62
C GLY A 123 -8.33 -3.63 -8.67
N ALA A 124 -7.80 -2.49 -8.24
CA ALA A 124 -7.51 -1.34 -9.08
C ALA A 124 -6.26 -0.62 -8.60
N LEU A 125 -5.53 -0.03 -9.54
CA LEU A 125 -4.36 0.82 -9.28
C LEU A 125 -4.41 2.00 -10.25
N ILE A 126 -4.37 3.22 -9.71
CA ILE A 126 -4.20 4.43 -10.51
C ILE A 126 -3.17 5.36 -9.86
N THR A 127 -2.62 6.27 -10.66
CA THR A 127 -1.84 7.40 -10.16
C THR A 127 -2.61 8.68 -10.45
N ALA A 128 -2.64 9.61 -9.48
CA ALA A 128 -3.31 10.89 -9.61
C ALA A 128 -2.48 12.01 -8.95
N THR A 129 -2.70 13.25 -9.38
CA THR A 129 -2.21 14.43 -8.66
C THR A 129 -3.39 15.12 -8.01
N ILE A 130 -3.42 15.13 -6.68
CA ILE A 130 -4.53 15.66 -5.87
C ILE A 130 -3.93 16.71 -4.93
N GLU A 131 -4.47 17.93 -4.93
CA GLU A 131 -3.93 19.07 -4.17
C GLU A 131 -2.42 19.31 -4.42
N GLY A 132 -1.96 19.08 -5.66
CA GLY A 132 -0.55 19.22 -6.05
C GLY A 132 0.37 18.09 -5.57
N VAL A 133 -0.16 17.07 -4.90
CA VAL A 133 0.60 15.90 -4.43
C VAL A 133 0.33 14.71 -5.37
N LYS A 134 1.39 14.14 -5.97
CA LYS A 134 1.31 12.91 -6.76
C LYS A 134 1.18 11.72 -5.81
N VAL A 135 0.17 10.89 -6.01
CA VAL A 135 -0.13 9.70 -5.19
C VAL A 135 -0.58 8.53 -6.05
N MET A 136 -0.34 7.32 -5.55
CA MET A 136 -0.95 6.08 -6.04
C MET A 136 -2.16 5.75 -5.18
N LEU A 137 -3.25 5.35 -5.83
CA LEU A 137 -4.47 4.88 -5.19
C LEU A 137 -4.71 3.43 -5.60
N CYS A 138 -4.91 2.56 -4.61
CA CYS A 138 -5.22 1.16 -4.85
C CYS A 138 -6.38 0.68 -3.98
N THR A 139 -7.21 -0.20 -4.55
CA THR A 139 -8.28 -0.85 -3.79
C THR A 139 -7.81 -2.20 -3.29
N HIS A 140 -8.09 -2.51 -2.02
CA HIS A 140 -7.69 -3.78 -1.40
C HIS A 140 -8.89 -4.35 -0.64
N LYS A 141 -9.14 -5.66 -0.77
CA LYS A 141 -10.17 -6.32 0.04
C LYS A 141 -9.52 -6.95 1.26
N ALA A 142 -10.04 -6.58 2.42
CA ALA A 142 -9.70 -7.21 3.69
C ALA A 142 -10.57 -8.44 3.92
N SER A 143 -9.96 -9.50 4.44
CA SER A 143 -10.66 -10.59 5.11
C SER A 143 -10.53 -10.39 6.62
N HIS A 144 -11.64 -10.39 7.35
CA HIS A 144 -11.63 -10.34 8.81
C HIS A 144 -11.37 -11.76 9.35
N PRO A 145 -10.18 -12.07 9.90
CA PRO A 145 -9.82 -13.45 10.27
C PRO A 145 -10.45 -13.92 11.58
N LEU A 146 -10.97 -12.99 12.40
CA LEU A 146 -11.44 -13.25 13.76
C LEU A 146 -12.82 -13.91 13.79
N GLU A 147 -13.64 -13.73 12.75
CA GLU A 147 -14.93 -14.38 12.62
C GLU A 147 -15.11 -14.89 11.18
N ALA A 148 -15.14 -16.21 11.00
CA ALA A 148 -15.37 -16.86 9.69
C ALA A 148 -16.73 -16.48 9.02
N SER A 149 -17.56 -15.69 9.71
CA SER A 149 -18.85 -15.16 9.28
C SER A 149 -18.82 -13.70 8.79
N GLU A 150 -17.72 -12.98 8.94
CA GLU A 150 -17.63 -11.58 8.50
C GLU A 150 -17.32 -11.46 7.01
N HIS A 151 -18.07 -10.61 6.33
CA HIS A 151 -17.98 -10.46 4.88
C HIS A 151 -16.77 -9.59 4.49
N ASN A 152 -16.08 -9.98 3.42
CA ASN A 152 -14.95 -9.22 2.88
C ASN A 152 -15.35 -7.76 2.59
N ALA A 153 -14.49 -6.82 2.96
CA ALA A 153 -14.73 -5.39 2.79
C ALA A 153 -13.65 -4.74 1.93
N LEU A 154 -14.04 -3.85 1.02
CA LEU A 154 -13.15 -3.15 0.11
C LEU A 154 -12.69 -1.84 0.74
N TYR A 155 -11.39 -1.66 0.88
CA TYR A 155 -10.75 -0.45 1.38
C TYR A 155 -10.00 0.27 0.26
N LEU A 156 -9.82 1.57 0.42
CA LEU A 156 -8.96 2.38 -0.42
C LEU A 156 -7.66 2.67 0.31
N TRP A 157 -6.54 2.43 -0.36
CA TRP A 157 -5.20 2.79 0.06
C TRP A 157 -4.68 3.94 -0.79
N VAL A 158 -4.06 4.90 -0.14
CA VAL A 158 -3.45 6.07 -0.78
C VAL A 158 -2.02 6.21 -0.29
N THR A 159 -1.08 6.28 -1.22
CA THR A 159 0.35 6.33 -0.91
C THR A 159 1.12 7.26 -1.83
N ASP A 160 2.13 7.93 -1.30
CA ASP A 160 3.14 8.67 -2.07
C ASP A 160 4.46 7.91 -2.20
N ASN A 161 4.39 6.58 -2.07
CA ASN A 161 5.54 5.67 -2.02
C ASN A 161 6.41 5.76 -0.76
N ASN A 162 6.08 6.64 0.20
CA ASN A 162 6.71 6.65 1.53
C ASN A 162 5.64 6.43 2.61
N ARG A 163 4.66 7.33 2.64
CA ARG A 163 3.51 7.35 3.53
C ARG A 163 2.37 6.60 2.89
N SER A 164 1.55 5.94 3.70
CA SER A 164 0.36 5.24 3.24
C SER A 164 -0.74 5.38 4.28
N PHE A 165 -1.93 5.77 3.86
CA PHE A 165 -3.12 5.67 4.71
C PHE A 165 -4.20 4.90 3.97
N HIS A 166 -5.11 4.33 4.72
CA HIS A 166 -6.28 3.66 4.18
C HIS A 166 -7.54 4.15 4.88
N PHE A 167 -8.67 4.01 4.20
CA PHE A 167 -9.97 4.24 4.78
C PHE A 167 -11.02 3.42 4.03
N GLY A 168 -12.20 3.33 4.63
CA GLY A 168 -13.30 2.53 4.13
C GLY A 168 -14.15 2.01 5.29
N PRO A 169 -15.02 1.03 5.01
CA PRO A 169 -15.11 0.31 3.74
C PRO A 169 -15.81 1.12 2.63
N LEU A 170 -15.30 1.05 1.39
CA LEU A 170 -15.99 1.54 0.18
C LEU A 170 -17.19 0.67 -0.18
N SER A 171 -17.11 -0.63 0.11
CA SER A 171 -18.19 -1.60 -0.06
C SER A 171 -17.93 -2.83 0.79
N VAL A 172 -19.00 -3.42 1.32
CA VAL A 172 -18.94 -4.69 2.06
C VAL A 172 -19.64 -5.76 1.23
N ASN A 173 -19.01 -6.92 1.07
CA ASN A 173 -19.61 -8.06 0.39
C ASN A 173 -20.81 -8.58 1.20
N SER A 174 -21.71 -9.29 0.54
CA SER A 174 -22.74 -10.10 1.20
C SER A 174 -22.97 -11.38 0.40
N THR A 175 -23.64 -12.36 1.01
CA THR A 175 -24.10 -13.58 0.33
C THR A 175 -24.90 -13.32 -0.95
N TRP A 176 -25.48 -12.12 -1.09
CA TRP A 176 -26.29 -11.70 -2.24
C TRP A 176 -25.66 -10.58 -3.06
N ASN A 177 -24.51 -10.05 -2.62
CA ASN A 177 -23.85 -8.90 -3.22
C ASN A 177 -22.33 -9.02 -3.08
N GLU A 178 -21.72 -9.70 -4.02
CA GLU A 178 -20.28 -9.85 -4.08
C GLU A 178 -19.70 -8.94 -5.16
N ALA A 179 -18.77 -8.05 -4.76
CA ALA A 179 -17.97 -7.32 -5.74
C ALA A 179 -16.90 -8.24 -6.31
N LEU A 180 -16.84 -8.42 -7.63
CA LEU A 180 -15.89 -9.34 -8.28
C LEU A 180 -14.64 -8.60 -8.76
N ALA A 181 -14.85 -7.50 -9.48
CA ALA A 181 -13.80 -6.62 -10.00
C ALA A 181 -14.15 -5.16 -9.73
N ASN A 182 -13.15 -4.29 -9.72
CA ASN A 182 -13.38 -2.86 -9.61
C ASN A 182 -12.33 -2.06 -10.39
N THR A 183 -12.66 -0.82 -10.71
CA THR A 183 -11.73 0.15 -11.29
C THR A 183 -11.97 1.54 -10.70
N LEU A 184 -10.91 2.33 -10.64
CA LEU A 184 -10.92 3.70 -10.12
C LEU A 184 -10.78 4.69 -11.27
N LEU A 185 -11.41 5.84 -11.13
CA LEU A 185 -11.25 6.97 -12.04
C LEU A 185 -11.12 8.27 -11.24
N TYR A 186 -10.05 9.01 -11.51
CA TYR A 186 -9.91 10.40 -11.10
C TYR A 186 -9.92 11.28 -12.35
N SER A 187 -10.97 12.08 -12.53
CA SER A 187 -11.14 12.96 -13.69
C SER A 187 -11.79 14.27 -13.27
N ASP A 188 -11.29 15.39 -13.79
CA ASP A 188 -11.87 16.73 -13.60
C ASP A 188 -12.11 17.09 -12.12
N GLY A 189 -11.18 16.69 -11.26
CA GLY A 189 -11.26 16.92 -9.82
C GLY A 189 -12.28 16.03 -9.09
N ASN A 190 -12.84 15.01 -9.75
CA ASN A 190 -13.81 14.07 -9.20
C ASN A 190 -13.24 12.66 -9.15
N PHE A 191 -13.66 11.90 -8.13
CA PHE A 191 -13.19 10.54 -7.89
C PHE A 191 -14.36 9.55 -7.94
N TYR A 192 -14.16 8.45 -8.64
CA TYR A 192 -15.18 7.45 -8.90
C TYR A 192 -14.64 6.03 -8.76
N ILE A 193 -15.55 5.11 -8.45
CA ILE A 193 -15.31 3.68 -8.50
C ILE A 193 -16.43 3.01 -9.32
N ALA A 194 -16.04 2.18 -10.27
CA ALA A 194 -16.94 1.24 -10.92
C ALA A 194 -16.66 -0.15 -10.38
N GLN A 195 -17.70 -0.86 -9.96
CA GLN A 195 -17.58 -2.19 -9.38
C GLN A 195 -18.48 -3.15 -10.10
N GLU A 196 -17.94 -4.29 -10.50
CA GLU A 196 -18.76 -5.39 -10.96
C GLU A 196 -19.36 -6.13 -9.77
N LYS A 197 -20.69 -6.21 -9.71
CA LYS A 197 -21.43 -6.83 -8.62
C LYS A 197 -22.35 -7.94 -9.13
N TYR A 198 -22.36 -9.06 -8.43
CA TYR A 198 -23.39 -10.08 -8.58
C TYR A 198 -24.54 -9.77 -7.62
N MET A 199 -25.71 -9.41 -8.15
CA MET A 199 -26.89 -9.03 -7.38
C MET A 199 -27.97 -10.08 -7.54
N ALA A 200 -27.88 -11.20 -6.79
CA ALA A 200 -28.80 -12.35 -6.73
C ALA A 200 -29.25 -12.98 -8.07
N THR A 201 -29.91 -12.20 -8.92
CA THR A 201 -30.54 -12.54 -10.20
C THR A 201 -29.86 -11.91 -11.42
N HIS A 202 -28.94 -10.96 -11.25
CA HIS A 202 -28.29 -10.26 -12.36
C HIS A 202 -26.89 -9.74 -11.99
N ARG A 203 -26.06 -9.49 -13.02
CA ARG A 203 -24.73 -8.90 -12.90
C ARG A 203 -24.81 -7.44 -13.38
N GLY A 204 -24.26 -6.53 -12.60
CA GLY A 204 -24.25 -5.10 -12.92
C GLY A 204 -22.90 -4.45 -12.63
N ILE A 205 -22.66 -3.28 -13.24
CA ILE A 205 -21.44 -2.47 -13.00
C ILE A 205 -21.86 -1.08 -12.52
N PRO A 206 -22.32 -0.92 -11.26
CA PRO A 206 -22.59 0.39 -10.70
C PRO A 206 -21.34 1.27 -10.67
N LEU A 207 -21.54 2.54 -11.04
CA LEU A 207 -20.56 3.62 -10.89
C LEU A 207 -20.97 4.50 -9.71
N ALA A 208 -20.07 4.67 -8.75
CA ALA A 208 -20.27 5.52 -7.58
C ALA A 208 -19.27 6.68 -7.58
N ARG A 209 -19.72 7.86 -7.14
CA ARG A 209 -18.87 9.04 -6.93
C ARG A 209 -18.44 9.09 -5.46
N LEU A 210 -17.14 9.11 -5.23
CA LEU A 210 -16.50 9.02 -3.91
C LEU A 210 -16.18 10.42 -3.36
N THR A 211 -17.22 11.18 -3.03
CA THR A 211 -17.10 12.61 -2.68
C THR A 211 -16.51 12.82 -1.29
N GLU A 212 -16.96 12.05 -0.30
CA GLU A 212 -16.50 12.14 1.10
C GLU A 212 -15.08 11.59 1.25
N GLU A 213 -14.81 10.50 0.55
CA GLU A 213 -13.49 9.87 0.43
C GLU A 213 -12.49 10.84 -0.18
N LEU A 214 -12.86 11.50 -1.29
CA LEU A 214 -11.98 12.50 -1.91
C LEU A 214 -11.72 13.69 -0.98
N SER A 215 -12.73 14.15 -0.22
CA SER A 215 -12.55 15.19 0.79
C SER A 215 -11.54 14.78 1.86
N THR A 216 -11.64 13.53 2.35
CA THR A 216 -10.70 12.94 3.31
C THR A 216 -9.30 12.87 2.73
N ILE A 217 -9.15 12.41 1.49
CA ILE A 217 -7.85 12.36 0.79
C ILE A 217 -7.24 13.76 0.73
N LYS A 218 -7.99 14.76 0.27
CA LYS A 218 -7.52 16.15 0.18
C LYS A 218 -7.03 16.68 1.52
N SER A 219 -7.76 16.40 2.61
CA SER A 219 -7.40 16.81 3.96
C SER A 219 -6.06 16.20 4.42
N VAL A 220 -5.87 14.89 4.20
CA VAL A 220 -4.63 14.19 4.55
C VAL A 220 -3.45 14.68 3.70
N LEU A 221 -3.63 14.81 2.37
CA LEU A 221 -2.58 15.29 1.48
C LEU A 221 -2.18 16.74 1.75
N SER A 222 -3.14 17.60 2.12
CA SER A 222 -2.85 18.96 2.59
C SER A 222 -1.99 18.95 3.85
N THR A 223 -2.30 18.06 4.80
CA THR A 223 -1.47 17.86 6.01
C THR A 223 -0.04 17.42 5.66
N TRP A 224 0.12 16.49 4.71
CA TRP A 224 1.43 16.04 4.24
C TRP A 224 2.24 17.19 3.63
N ALA A 225 1.61 17.98 2.75
CA ALA A 225 2.25 19.11 2.11
C ALA A 225 2.71 20.17 3.13
N GLN A 226 1.88 20.48 4.14
CA GLN A 226 2.20 21.43 5.20
C GLN A 226 3.38 20.96 6.06
N LEU A 227 3.39 19.69 6.48
CA LEU A 227 4.49 19.12 7.26
C LEU A 227 5.79 19.07 6.46
N ASN A 228 5.71 18.65 5.20
CA ASN A 228 6.88 18.65 4.32
C ASN A 228 7.47 20.06 4.17
N ALA A 229 6.63 21.08 3.97
CA ALA A 229 7.07 22.46 3.89
C ALA A 229 7.70 22.96 5.21
N PHE A 230 7.17 22.53 6.37
CA PHE A 230 7.72 22.84 7.68
C PHE A 230 9.12 22.25 7.89
N PHE A 231 9.29 20.96 7.58
CA PHE A 231 10.60 20.29 7.69
C PHE A 231 11.60 20.86 6.69
N PHE A 232 11.17 21.15 5.46
CA PHE A 232 12.00 21.78 4.44
C PHE A 232 12.55 23.13 4.90
N LYS A 233 11.71 23.99 5.48
CA LYS A 233 12.15 25.29 6.07
C LYS A 233 13.18 25.11 7.20
N SER A 234 13.17 23.95 7.85
CA SER A 234 14.09 23.58 8.92
C SER A 234 15.32 22.80 8.43
N SER A 235 15.50 22.67 7.11
CA SER A 235 16.57 21.86 6.49
C SER A 235 16.56 20.38 6.91
N ILE A 236 15.39 19.84 7.28
CA ILE A 236 15.22 18.44 7.65
C ILE A 236 14.74 17.67 6.42
N PRO A 237 15.48 16.65 5.95
CA PRO A 237 15.05 15.81 4.83
C PRO A 237 13.75 15.07 5.16
N THR A 238 12.80 15.07 4.23
CA THR A 238 11.53 14.32 4.33
C THR A 238 11.45 13.13 3.40
N THR A 239 12.48 12.90 2.58
CA THR A 239 12.61 11.70 1.74
C THR A 239 12.67 10.47 2.63
N GLY A 240 11.78 9.50 2.41
CA GLY A 240 11.69 8.30 3.24
C GLY A 240 11.05 8.50 4.62
N LEU A 241 10.51 9.69 4.93
CA LEU A 241 9.82 9.92 6.20
C LEU A 241 8.39 9.37 6.12
N VAL A 242 8.15 8.32 6.91
CA VAL A 242 6.91 7.52 6.86
C VAL A 242 5.87 7.95 7.91
N GLY A 243 6.32 8.47 9.05
CA GLY A 243 5.43 8.91 10.14
C GLY A 243 6.17 9.80 11.12
N PHE A 244 5.42 10.58 11.90
CA PHE A 244 5.97 11.50 12.88
C PHE A 244 5.07 11.61 14.12
N LEU A 245 5.55 11.08 15.23
CA LEU A 245 4.88 11.15 16.54
C LEU A 245 5.47 12.31 17.35
N SER A 246 4.65 13.33 17.62
CA SER A 246 5.09 14.54 18.33
C SER A 246 4.07 15.01 19.38
N ASN A 247 3.45 16.16 19.19
CA ASN A 247 2.61 16.76 20.24
C ASN A 247 1.16 16.27 20.21
N SER A 248 0.65 15.90 19.03
CA SER A 248 -0.74 15.49 18.82
C SER A 248 -1.08 14.20 19.57
N ALA A 249 -2.08 14.22 20.44
CA ALA A 249 -2.58 13.04 21.13
C ALA A 249 -4.05 13.20 21.53
N ASN A 250 -4.76 12.08 21.65
CA ASN A 250 -6.13 12.00 22.14
C ASN A 250 -6.30 10.78 23.04
N GLY A 251 -6.49 11.00 24.35
CA GLY A 251 -6.55 9.92 25.34
C GLY A 251 -5.30 9.04 25.29
N GLU A 252 -5.50 7.74 25.04
CA GLU A 252 -4.44 6.73 24.90
C GLU A 252 -3.87 6.64 23.48
N THR A 253 -4.22 7.56 22.57
CA THR A 253 -3.71 7.58 21.20
C THR A 253 -2.66 8.67 21.02
N TRP A 254 -1.44 8.29 20.67
CA TRP A 254 -0.44 9.21 20.13
C TRP A 254 -0.62 9.31 18.62
N ILE A 255 -1.06 10.48 18.18
CA ILE A 255 -1.46 10.68 16.79
C ILE A 255 -0.22 10.90 15.94
N ASP A 256 -0.14 10.16 14.83
CA ASP A 256 0.83 10.45 13.78
C ASP A 256 0.44 11.72 13.07
N ASP A 257 1.33 12.71 13.05
CA ASP A 257 1.07 14.01 12.44
C ASP A 257 0.86 13.88 10.93
N TYR A 258 1.43 12.85 10.26
CA TYR A 258 1.12 12.51 8.87
C TYR A 258 -0.23 11.79 8.71
N ARG A 259 -0.95 11.48 9.79
CA ARG A 259 -2.29 10.83 9.76
C ARG A 259 -2.30 9.47 9.09
N CYS A 260 -1.19 8.74 9.15
CA CYS A 260 -1.05 7.46 8.47
C CYS A 260 -1.25 6.29 9.46
N VAL A 261 -0.46 6.20 10.53
CA VAL A 261 -0.64 5.20 11.60
C VAL A 261 -0.37 5.80 12.97
N ASN A 262 -1.36 5.73 13.85
CA ASN A 262 -1.21 6.19 15.23
C ASN A 262 -0.48 5.15 16.10
N ALA A 263 0.08 5.59 17.22
CA ALA A 263 0.59 4.72 18.26
C ALA A 263 -0.36 4.67 19.47
N THR A 264 -0.40 3.52 20.13
CA THR A 264 -1.17 3.32 21.36
C THR A 264 -0.27 3.57 22.56
N VAL A 265 -0.74 4.36 23.50
CA VAL A 265 -0.02 4.74 24.72
C VAL A 265 -0.62 4.01 25.91
N THR A 266 0.23 3.41 26.72
CA THR A 266 -0.19 2.67 27.92
C THR A 266 0.50 3.27 29.14
N LYS A 267 -0.28 3.67 30.15
CA LYS A 267 0.20 4.12 31.47
C LYS A 267 1.30 5.19 31.42
N ALA A 268 1.25 6.09 30.44
CA ALA A 268 2.21 7.19 30.31
C ALA A 268 1.47 8.54 30.29
N ALA A 269 2.06 9.55 30.93
CA ALA A 269 1.49 10.89 31.00
C ALA A 269 1.90 11.73 29.79
N LYS A 270 0.97 12.47 29.19
CA LYS A 270 1.30 13.38 28.08
C LYS A 270 2.24 14.48 28.57
N VAL A 271 3.30 14.73 27.81
CA VAL A 271 4.18 15.89 27.98
C VAL A 271 4.31 16.64 26.65
N LYS A 272 4.98 17.80 26.65
CA LYS A 272 5.26 18.53 25.41
C LYS A 272 6.02 17.64 24.43
N ASN A 273 5.49 17.49 23.22
CA ASN A 273 6.10 16.70 22.13
C ASN A 273 6.35 15.20 22.43
N GLY A 274 5.73 14.64 23.47
CA GLY A 274 5.93 13.22 23.79
C GLY A 274 5.12 12.72 24.98
N PHE A 275 5.61 11.66 25.61
CA PHE A 275 5.02 11.02 26.78
C PHE A 275 6.08 10.73 27.84
N HIS A 276 5.68 10.78 29.11
CA HIS A 276 6.50 10.46 30.26
C HIS A 276 6.01 9.17 30.92
N SER A 277 6.89 8.18 30.97
CA SER A 277 6.66 6.82 31.45
C SER A 277 7.30 6.62 32.81
N THR A 278 6.53 6.29 33.85
CA THR A 278 7.01 6.14 35.24
C THR A 278 6.84 4.75 35.82
N GLY A 279 6.12 3.85 35.15
CA GLY A 279 5.69 2.57 35.71
C GLY A 279 6.07 1.35 34.86
N PRO A 280 6.00 0.15 35.43
CA PRO A 280 6.19 -1.08 34.66
C PRO A 280 5.14 -1.16 33.55
N ASN A 281 5.57 -1.59 32.36
CA ASN A 281 4.75 -1.66 31.15
C ASN A 281 4.15 -0.32 30.70
N SER A 282 4.72 0.81 31.12
CA SER A 282 4.38 2.12 30.54
C SER A 282 5.18 2.40 29.28
N GLY A 283 4.58 3.06 28.30
CA GLY A 283 5.22 3.39 27.04
C GLY A 283 4.22 3.63 25.91
N ALA A 284 4.77 3.72 24.70
CA ALA A 284 3.99 3.78 23.48
C ALA A 284 4.36 2.61 22.58
N THR A 285 3.35 2.01 21.96
CA THR A 285 3.48 0.92 21.00
C THR A 285 2.99 1.44 19.65
N TRP A 286 3.89 1.47 18.67
CA TRP A 286 3.57 1.90 17.31
C TRP A 286 3.43 0.70 16.39
N LEU A 287 2.20 0.36 16.02
CA LEU A 287 1.87 -0.86 15.28
C LEU A 287 2.00 -0.62 13.78
N VAL A 288 3.24 -0.62 13.31
CA VAL A 288 3.56 -0.34 11.91
C VAL A 288 3.35 -1.54 10.98
N ASN A 289 3.39 -2.78 11.49
CA ASN A 289 3.20 -3.97 10.67
C ASN A 289 2.42 -5.05 11.43
N ILE A 290 1.10 -4.91 11.49
CA ILE A 290 0.20 -5.92 12.05
C ILE A 290 -0.65 -6.50 10.92
N ARG A 291 -0.57 -7.83 10.77
CA ARG A 291 -1.32 -8.61 9.77
C ARG A 291 -2.82 -8.75 10.09
N GLU A 292 -3.26 -8.35 11.28
CA GLU A 292 -4.66 -8.51 11.77
C GLU A 292 -5.53 -7.26 11.55
N ASP A 293 -4.91 -6.09 11.39
CA ASP A 293 -5.57 -4.79 11.25
C ASP A 293 -5.34 -4.16 9.86
N ASP A 294 -4.93 -4.97 8.87
CA ASP A 294 -4.53 -4.53 7.52
C ASP A 294 -3.44 -3.43 7.47
N ASN A 295 -2.80 -3.11 8.60
CA ASN A 295 -1.73 -2.11 8.70
C ASN A 295 -0.42 -2.67 8.15
N HIS A 296 -0.27 -2.61 6.82
CA HIS A 296 0.87 -3.17 6.10
C HIS A 296 1.96 -2.13 5.79
N TYR A 297 2.70 -1.61 6.78
CA TYR A 297 4.00 -0.97 6.49
C TYR A 297 5.07 -2.04 6.33
N GLY A 298 4.94 -2.86 5.28
CA GLY A 298 5.94 -3.88 4.94
C GLY A 298 7.34 -3.30 4.76
N LEU A 299 7.46 -1.98 4.53
CA LEU A 299 8.71 -1.23 4.43
C LEU A 299 9.61 -1.40 5.66
N VAL A 300 9.04 -1.40 6.87
CA VAL A 300 9.85 -1.52 8.11
C VAL A 300 10.49 -2.90 8.30
N ASN A 301 10.14 -3.89 7.48
CA ASN A 301 10.77 -5.22 7.53
C ASN A 301 12.10 -5.30 6.78
N TYR A 302 12.36 -4.33 5.90
CA TYR A 302 13.54 -4.34 5.04
C TYR A 302 14.59 -3.37 5.57
N ASP A 303 14.25 -2.09 5.58
CA ASP A 303 15.15 -1.01 6.01
C ASP A 303 14.34 0.07 6.72
N PHE A 304 14.80 0.52 7.89
CA PHE A 304 14.17 1.63 8.59
C PHE A 304 15.16 2.41 9.44
N THR A 305 14.80 3.66 9.75
CA THR A 305 15.47 4.48 10.75
C THR A 305 14.42 4.97 11.73
N LEU A 306 14.65 4.72 13.02
CA LEU A 306 13.79 5.20 14.10
C LEU A 306 14.56 6.22 14.94
N VAL A 307 14.03 7.44 15.04
CA VAL A 307 14.65 8.55 15.78
C VAL A 307 13.72 8.99 16.90
N ALA A 308 14.27 9.18 18.11
CA ALA A 308 13.57 9.79 19.23
C ALA A 308 14.51 10.62 20.10
N THR A 309 13.95 11.64 20.76
CA THR A 309 14.59 12.33 21.87
C THR A 309 14.14 11.67 23.16
N VAL A 310 15.09 11.25 24.00
CA VAL A 310 14.84 10.51 25.23
C VAL A 310 15.48 11.21 26.42
N ALA A 311 14.78 11.26 27.55
CA ALA A 311 15.28 11.78 28.81
C ALA A 311 15.07 10.72 29.90
N ILE A 312 16.16 10.30 30.55
CA ILE A 312 16.13 9.31 31.62
C ILE A 312 16.07 10.07 32.95
N HIS A 313 14.90 10.02 33.60
CA HIS A 313 14.67 10.75 34.85
C HIS A 313 15.15 9.99 36.10
N GLN A 314 15.30 8.67 36.02
CA GLN A 314 15.75 7.83 37.13
C GLN A 314 16.66 6.73 36.61
N ALA A 315 17.75 6.46 37.32
CA ALA A 315 18.62 5.32 37.03
C ALA A 315 17.84 4.01 37.24
N PRO A 316 17.83 3.09 36.27
CA PRO A 316 17.10 1.85 36.41
C PRO A 316 17.84 0.87 37.33
N ASN A 317 17.11 0.01 38.02
CA ASN A 317 17.67 -1.04 38.90
C ASN A 317 18.30 -2.21 38.10
N GLY A 318 18.33 -2.13 36.77
CA GLY A 318 18.83 -3.14 35.83
C GLY A 318 18.61 -2.70 34.37
N SER A 319 18.90 -3.57 33.40
CA SER A 319 18.67 -3.26 31.98
C SER A 319 17.18 -2.98 31.71
N SER A 320 16.87 -1.81 31.14
CA SER A 320 15.50 -1.34 30.95
C SER A 320 15.30 -0.85 29.53
N PHE A 321 14.37 -1.49 28.79
CA PHE A 321 14.15 -1.15 27.39
C PHE A 321 13.64 0.29 27.22
N LEU A 322 14.37 1.06 26.41
CA LEU A 322 14.06 2.46 26.12
C LEU A 322 13.31 2.60 24.79
N GLN A 323 13.82 2.01 23.72
CA GLN A 323 13.23 2.07 22.39
C GLN A 323 13.73 0.91 21.52
N GLY A 324 12.95 0.49 20.52
CA GLY A 324 13.38 -0.50 19.55
C GLY A 324 12.23 -1.09 18.75
N ALA A 325 12.56 -1.98 17.82
CA ALA A 325 11.61 -2.79 17.07
C ALA A 325 11.55 -4.22 17.63
N VAL A 326 10.34 -4.73 17.80
CA VAL A 326 10.07 -6.05 18.38
C VAL A 326 9.31 -6.88 17.37
N LEU A 327 9.66 -8.17 17.24
CA LEU A 327 8.97 -9.12 16.38
C LEU A 327 7.96 -9.94 17.19
N GLY A 328 6.68 -9.82 16.86
CA GLY A 328 5.57 -10.49 17.55
C GLY A 328 5.21 -9.88 18.91
N ASP A 329 4.31 -10.53 19.65
CA ASP A 329 3.73 -9.96 20.89
C ASP A 329 4.69 -10.02 22.10
N SER A 330 5.81 -10.72 21.98
CA SER A 330 6.75 -10.88 23.07
C SER A 330 7.91 -9.89 22.96
N LYS A 331 8.05 -9.00 23.96
CA LYS A 331 9.22 -8.10 24.16
C LYS A 331 10.58 -8.83 24.25
N SER A 332 10.60 -10.16 24.25
CA SER A 332 11.79 -11.01 24.28
C SER A 332 12.44 -11.21 22.90
N LYS A 333 11.71 -11.07 21.79
CA LYS A 333 12.25 -11.16 20.43
C LYS A 333 12.46 -9.75 19.85
N LYS A 334 13.47 -9.06 20.35
CA LYS A 334 13.87 -7.74 19.83
C LYS A 334 14.63 -7.93 18.52
N PHE A 335 14.20 -7.22 17.48
CA PHE A 335 14.94 -7.16 16.21
C PHE A 335 16.13 -6.19 16.35
N ILE A 336 15.85 -5.00 16.92
CA ILE A 336 16.86 -4.00 17.26
C ILE A 336 16.32 -3.17 18.43
N GLY A 337 17.18 -2.70 19.34
CA GLY A 337 16.73 -1.83 20.41
C GLY A 337 17.84 -1.31 21.30
N LEU A 338 17.49 -0.27 22.05
CA LEU A 338 18.30 0.39 23.05
C LEU A 338 17.70 0.09 24.43
N THR A 339 18.55 -0.26 25.39
CA THR A 339 18.21 -0.64 26.77
C THR A 339 19.11 0.06 27.77
#